data_AF-A0AAD0HN27-F1
#
_entry.id   AF-A0AAD0HN27-F1
#
_cell.length_a   1.000
_cell.length_b   1.000
_cell.length_c   1.000
_cell.angle_alpha   90.00
_cell.angle_beta   90.00
_cell.angle_gamma   90.00
#
_symmetry.space_group_name_H-M   'P 1'
#
loop_
_entity.id
_entity.type
_entity.pdbx_description
1 polymer ?
#
loop_
_entity_poly.entity_id
_entity_poly.type
_entity_poly.pdbx_seq_one_letter_code
_entity_poly.pdbx_strand_id
1 'polypeptide(L)'
;MENFKKLVVIDDYTLVITFFAKKSSLGWSITQVSVKNNQTNKIVYRSVNPFNGTTQLSLKGVFKKIAITVKDHLLSNREIDKEIEELEEWDGVVNF
;
A
#
# COMPACT_ATOMS: atom_id res chain seq x y z
N MET A 1 -19.99 -7.23 -8.57
CA MET A 1 -18.74 -6.72 -7.97
C MET A 1 -17.61 -7.16 -8.88
N GLU A 2 -16.72 -6.25 -9.25
CA GLU A 2 -15.67 -6.49 -10.22
C GLU A 2 -14.30 -6.50 -9.54
N ASN A 3 -13.38 -7.30 -10.06
CA ASN A 3 -12.00 -7.36 -9.61
C ASN A 3 -11.10 -6.71 -10.65
N PHE A 4 -10.21 -5.83 -10.18
CA PHE A 4 -9.21 -5.17 -11.02
C PHE A 4 -7.83 -5.50 -10.51
N LYS A 5 -6.94 -5.90 -11.43
CA LYS A 5 -5.55 -6.26 -11.14
C LYS A 5 -4.62 -5.54 -12.09
N LYS A 6 -3.54 -4.95 -11.56
CA LYS A 6 -2.50 -4.34 -12.38
C LYS A 6 -1.13 -4.47 -11.71
N LEU A 7 -0.12 -4.75 -12.53
CA LEU A 7 1.28 -4.57 -12.17
C LEU A 7 1.59 -3.06 -12.20
N VAL A 8 2.12 -2.53 -11.11
CA VAL A 8 2.50 -1.14 -10.94
C VAL A 8 3.95 -1.11 -10.47
N VAL A 9 4.76 -0.30 -11.15
CA VAL A 9 6.14 -0.03 -10.75
C VAL A 9 6.17 1.39 -10.19
N ILE A 10 6.69 1.54 -8.98
CA ILE A 10 6.91 2.83 -8.32
C ILE A 10 8.28 2.80 -7.66
N ASP A 11 9.18 3.65 -8.15
CA ASP A 11 10.61 3.59 -7.83
C ASP A 11 11.15 2.15 -8.03
N ASP A 12 11.79 1.57 -7.02
CA ASP A 12 12.31 0.19 -7.05
C ASP A 12 11.27 -0.87 -6.68
N TYR A 13 10.05 -0.48 -6.32
CA TYR A 13 8.99 -1.40 -5.92
C TYR A 13 8.17 -1.83 -7.13
N THR A 14 8.23 -3.14 -7.43
CA THR A 14 7.31 -3.78 -8.38
C THR A 14 6.15 -4.43 -7.62
N LEU A 15 4.95 -3.85 -7.74
CA LEU A 15 3.77 -4.20 -6.96
C LEU A 15 2.64 -4.75 -7.85
N VAL A 16 1.96 -5.78 -7.37
CA VAL A 16 0.70 -6.25 -7.95
C VAL A 16 -0.43 -5.74 -7.09
N ILE A 17 -1.12 -4.71 -7.59
CA ILE A 17 -2.28 -4.13 -6.92
C ILE A 17 -3.52 -4.87 -7.42
N THR A 18 -4.31 -5.39 -6.48
CA THR A 18 -5.61 -6.00 -6.74
C THR A 18 -6.67 -5.32 -5.89
N PHE A 19 -7.81 -4.96 -6.46
CA PHE A 19 -8.92 -4.40 -5.70
C PHE A 19 -10.28 -4.83 -6.23
N PHE A 20 -11.25 -4.84 -5.32
CA PHE A 20 -12.65 -5.10 -5.61
C PHE A 20 -13.43 -3.80 -5.67
N ALA A 21 -14.24 -3.64 -6.69
CA ALA A 21 -15.04 -2.45 -6.87
C ALA A 21 -16.47 -2.73 -7.32
N LYS A 22 -17.37 -1.81 -7.00
CA LYS A 22 -18.75 -1.79 -7.48
C LYS A 22 -18.97 -0.49 -8.26
N LYS A 23 -19.48 -0.60 -9.49
CA LYS A 23 -19.91 0.56 -10.28
C LYS A 23 -21.26 1.08 -9.78
N SER A 24 -21.39 2.40 -9.75
CA SER A 24 -22.65 3.13 -9.58
C SER A 24 -22.71 4.29 -10.58
N SER A 25 -23.83 5.02 -10.59
CA SER A 25 -23.98 6.27 -11.35
C SER A 25 -22.97 7.33 -10.93
N LEU A 26 -22.53 7.31 -9.66
CA LEU A 26 -21.58 8.27 -9.09
C LEU A 26 -20.11 7.90 -9.36
N GLY A 27 -19.82 6.66 -9.78
CA GLY A 27 -18.44 6.19 -10.01
C GLY A 27 -18.18 4.78 -9.48
N TRP A 28 -16.98 4.55 -8.94
CA TRP A 28 -16.52 3.26 -8.43
C TRP A 28 -16.37 3.29 -6.91
N SER A 29 -17.11 2.44 -6.20
CA SER A 29 -16.88 2.19 -4.77
C SER A 29 -15.89 1.06 -4.63
N ILE A 30 -14.76 1.29 -3.94
CA ILE A 30 -13.71 0.29 -3.73
C ILE A 30 -13.90 -0.33 -2.36
N THR A 31 -14.14 -1.63 -2.31
CA THR A 31 -14.50 -2.34 -1.07
C THR A 31 -13.30 -2.97 -0.38
N GLN A 32 -12.32 -3.41 -1.15
CA GLN A 32 -11.12 -4.07 -0.61
C GLN A 32 -9.94 -3.90 -1.56
N VAL A 33 -8.76 -3.73 -0.99
CA VAL A 33 -7.47 -3.69 -1.69
C VAL A 33 -6.54 -4.73 -1.09
N SER A 34 -5.77 -5.39 -1.94
CA SER A 34 -4.63 -6.22 -1.58
C SER A 34 -3.48 -5.90 -2.53
N VAL A 35 -2.30 -5.65 -1.97
CA VAL A 35 -1.09 -5.37 -2.73
C VAL A 35 -0.01 -6.37 -2.36
N LYS A 36 0.62 -6.92 -3.38
CA LYS A 36 1.72 -7.87 -3.24
C LYS A 36 2.99 -7.32 -3.85
N ASN A 37 4.12 -7.65 -3.26
CA ASN A 37 5.40 -7.55 -3.97
C ASN A 37 5.42 -8.59 -5.10
N ASN A 38 5.75 -8.18 -6.31
CA ASN A 38 5.71 -9.06 -7.48
C ASN A 38 6.77 -10.16 -7.46
N GLN A 39 7.94 -9.89 -6.88
CA GLN A 39 9.06 -10.83 -6.83
C GLN A 39 8.85 -11.89 -5.74
N THR A 40 8.46 -11.47 -4.54
CA THR A 40 8.32 -12.37 -3.38
C THR A 40 6.92 -12.95 -3.22
N ASN A 41 5.93 -12.42 -3.96
CA ASN A 41 4.50 -12.73 -3.84
C ASN A 41 3.91 -12.50 -2.44
N LYS A 42 4.66 -11.87 -1.53
CA LYS A 42 4.22 -11.51 -0.17
C LYS A 42 3.23 -10.35 -0.25
N ILE A 43 2.20 -10.41 0.58
CA ILE A 43 1.26 -9.29 0.76
C ILE A 43 1.99 -8.23 1.58
N VAL A 44 2.09 -7.03 1.04
CA VAL A 44 2.75 -5.89 1.69
C VAL A 44 1.75 -4.86 2.21
N TYR A 45 0.51 -4.91 1.72
CA TYR A 45 -0.55 -4.03 2.17
C TYR A 45 -1.91 -4.66 1.89
N ARG A 46 -2.85 -4.46 2.83
CA ARG A 46 -4.25 -4.84 2.68
C ARG A 46 -5.12 -3.82 3.41
N SER A 47 -6.24 -3.45 2.81
CA SER A 47 -7.20 -2.56 3.44
C SER A 47 -8.62 -2.93 3.02
N VAL A 48 -9.53 -2.87 3.98
CA VAL A 48 -10.98 -2.94 3.76
C VAL A 48 -11.50 -1.50 3.74
N ASN A 49 -12.27 -1.17 2.72
CA ASN A 49 -12.79 0.17 2.47
C ASN A 49 -11.70 1.27 2.47
N PRO A 50 -10.68 1.16 1.59
CA PRO A 50 -9.48 2.02 1.60
C PRO A 50 -9.77 3.52 1.36
N PHE A 51 -10.97 3.87 0.92
CA PHE A 51 -11.38 5.26 0.69
C PHE A 51 -12.54 5.69 1.59
N ASN A 52 -12.81 4.96 2.69
CA ASN A 52 -13.84 5.29 3.67
C ASN A 52 -15.22 5.54 3.03
N GLY A 53 -15.60 4.71 2.05
CA GLY A 53 -16.86 4.81 1.32
C GLY A 53 -16.88 5.86 0.20
N THR A 54 -15.82 6.65 0.06
CA THR A 54 -15.73 7.69 -0.98
C THR A 54 -15.67 7.07 -2.36
N THR A 55 -16.61 7.47 -3.22
CA THR A 55 -16.68 7.00 -4.60
C THR A 55 -15.53 7.59 -5.43
N GLN A 56 -14.92 6.75 -6.28
CA GLN A 56 -13.77 7.10 -7.10
C GLN A 56 -14.19 7.21 -8.57
N LEU A 57 -13.84 8.31 -9.23
CA LEU A 57 -14.26 8.56 -10.61
C LEU A 57 -13.44 7.76 -11.65
N SER A 58 -12.25 7.28 -11.28
CA SER A 58 -11.32 6.60 -12.20
C SER A 58 -10.60 5.44 -11.54
N LEU A 59 -10.67 4.25 -12.16
CA LEU A 59 -9.91 3.07 -11.75
C LEU A 59 -8.39 3.30 -11.84
N LYS A 60 -7.92 4.05 -12.86
CA LYS A 60 -6.51 4.45 -12.97
C LYS A 60 -6.10 5.35 -11.80
N GLY A 61 -6.97 6.27 -11.39
CA GLY A 61 -6.76 7.11 -10.21
C GLY A 61 -6.67 6.29 -8.92
N VAL A 62 -7.51 5.24 -8.79
CA VAL A 62 -7.47 4.30 -7.67
C VAL A 62 -6.13 3.58 -7.59
N PHE A 63 -5.64 3.02 -8.69
CA PHE A 63 -4.32 2.38 -8.73
C PHE A 63 -3.20 3.34 -8.30
N LYS A 64 -3.21 4.59 -8.78
CA LYS A 64 -2.21 5.60 -8.40
C LYS A 64 -2.24 5.91 -6.89
N LYS A 65 -3.43 6.17 -6.33
CA LYS A 65 -3.59 6.47 -4.90
C LYS A 65 -3.10 5.31 -4.03
N ILE A 66 -3.50 4.08 -4.36
CA ILE A 66 -3.06 2.89 -3.62
C ILE A 66 -1.54 2.74 -3.71
N ALA A 67 -0.94 2.91 -4.90
CA ALA A 67 0.51 2.79 -5.06
C ALA A 67 1.28 3.76 -4.16
N ILE A 68 0.82 5.02 -4.07
CA ILE A 68 1.41 6.03 -3.18
C ILE A 68 1.25 5.62 -1.71
N THR A 69 0.03 5.27 -1.27
CA THR A 69 -0.22 4.82 0.11
C THR A 69 0.66 3.63 0.50
N VAL A 70 0.85 2.66 -0.40
CA VAL A 70 1.71 1.51 -0.13
C VAL A 70 3.17 1.88 -0.09
N LYS A 71 3.63 2.80 -0.96
CA LYS A 71 4.99 3.33 -0.89
C LYS A 71 5.25 3.97 0.46
N ASP A 72 4.36 4.86 0.91
CA ASP A 72 4.53 5.56 2.19
C ASP A 72 4.58 4.56 3.36
N HIS A 73 3.69 3.56 3.36
CA HIS A 73 3.71 2.49 4.35
C HIS A 73 5.00 1.66 4.32
N LEU A 74 5.54 1.37 3.14
CA LEU A 74 6.80 0.63 3.01
C LEU A 74 8.01 1.45 3.49
N LEU A 75 7.99 2.77 3.27
CA LEU A 75 9.02 3.67 3.76
C LEU A 75 9.00 3.77 5.28
N SER A 76 7.82 3.97 5.89
CA SER A 76 7.69 4.00 7.35
C SER A 76 8.14 2.69 8.01
N ASN A 77 7.82 1.54 7.41
CA ASN A 77 8.30 0.26 7.92
C ASN A 77 9.83 0.15 7.85
N ARG A 78 10.45 0.65 6.77
CA ARG A 78 11.90 0.66 6.63
C ARG A 78 12.57 1.60 7.64
N GLU A 79 11.92 2.71 7.99
CA GLU A 79 12.38 3.60 9.04
C GLU A 79 12.31 2.93 10.42
N ILE A 80 11.21 2.24 10.73
CA ILE A 80 11.07 1.45 11.97
C ILE A 80 12.14 0.35 12.05
N ASP A 81 12.36 -0.40 10.97
CA ASP A 81 13.36 -1.48 10.95
C ASP A 81 14.77 -0.93 11.22
N LYS A 82 15.09 0.27 10.70
CA LYS A 82 16.37 0.95 10.98
C LYS A 82 16.48 1.46 12.40
N GLU A 83 15.42 2.06 12.95
CA GLU A 83 15.41 2.53 14.33
C GLU A 83 15.63 1.37 15.31
N ILE A 84 15.05 0.20 15.03
CA ILE A 84 15.28 -1.03 15.80
C ILE A 84 16.73 -1.48 15.68
N GLU A 85 17.30 -1.52 14.48
CA GLU A 85 18.71 -1.90 14.25
C GLU A 85 19.66 -0.95 14.99
N GLU A 86 19.45 0.37 14.88
CA GLU A 86 20.22 1.39 15.60
C GLU A 86 20.12 1.23 17.12
N LEU A 87 18.94 0.85 17.64
CA LEU A 87 18.73 0.59 19.07
C LEU A 87 19.44 -0.69 19.53
N GLU A 88 19.45 -1.75 18.72
CA GLU A 88 20.13 -3.02 19.04
C GLU A 88 21.66 -2.87 19.02
N GLU A 89 22.20 -2.02 18.15
CA GLU A 89 23.63 -1.71 18.08
C GLU A 89 24.10 -0.73 19.16
N TRP A 90 23.18 0.01 19.80
CA TRP A 90 23.52 0.99 20.81
C TRP A 90 24.03 0.33 22.10
N ASP A 91 25.19 0.77 22.59
CA ASP A 91 25.83 0.27 23.80
C ASP A 91 25.13 0.68 25.12
N GLY A 92 24.03 1.43 25.00
CA GLY A 92 23.20 1.89 26.11
C GLY A 92 23.85 3.00 26.95
N VAL A 93 24.98 3.58 26.52
CA VAL A 93 25.66 4.64 27.27
C VAL A 93 24.92 5.96 27.08
N VAL A 94 24.42 6.51 28.20
CA VAL A 94 23.83 7.85 28.27
C VAL A 94 24.78 8.75 29.05
N ASN A 95 25.42 9.68 28.35
CA ASN A 95 26.27 10.71 28.97
C ASN A 95 25.44 11.97 29.24
N PHE A 96 25.57 12.51 30.46
CA PHE A 96 24.93 13.75 30.90
C PHE A 96 25.95 14.88 30.97
#